data_AF-A0A2G9TLL7-F1
#
_entry.id   AF-A0A2G9TLL7-F1
#
_cell.length_a   1.000
_cell.length_b   1.000
_cell.length_c   1.000
_cell.angle_alpha   90.00
_cell.angle_beta   90.00
_cell.angle_gamma   90.00
#
_symmetry.space_group_name_H-M   'P 1'
#
loop_
_entity.id
_entity.type
_entity.pdbx_description
1 polymer ?
#
loop_
_entity_poly.entity_id
_entity_poly.type
_entity_poly.pdbx_seq_one_letter_code
_entity_poly.pdbx_strand_id
1 'polypeptide(L)'
;MPNPPPKEDTWAFQKIGTPYPPNPVKVLQYTGDHNTQGFWYEWILYKDRFDKAEGRQLLHCGDSFPILWKDRPEGALLGYVDNKTEIALFSCDGKVYEKKGGELANMYIIMRNLIGGPPHCECSTCRVAPPPPGPPPPRVMIDEWMDIRAGDPWPDRILVKALDKTLDTIPGENPDQYVALWYQAGEPVMGRIWNENGKVAANFCWNKNEYKGNVGSIQVLVHLSEHVRGFDYQWLPYPQAASFDKDKEWIPVHVNNTKGDISSGVITFDGKQILGKVDVRNEKSSAGFGGKENMLVGPACANNTIVLCRKARPGYKFD
;
A
#
# COMPACT_ATOMS: atom_id res chain seq x y z
N MET A 1 13.93 17.90 20.48
CA MET A 1 13.96 19.31 20.05
C MET A 1 12.55 19.68 19.56
N PRO A 2 12.08 20.92 19.74
CA PRO A 2 10.82 21.35 19.14
C PRO A 2 10.91 21.30 17.60
N ASN A 3 9.83 20.87 16.94
CA ASN A 3 9.73 20.88 15.49
C ASN A 3 9.78 22.34 14.96
N PRO A 4 10.18 22.58 13.68
CA PRO A 4 10.04 23.90 13.09
C PRO A 4 8.57 24.33 13.06
N PRO A 5 8.28 25.63 12.89
CA PRO A 5 6.90 26.11 12.74
C PRO A 5 6.14 25.30 11.67
N PRO A 6 4.95 24.76 11.99
CA PRO A 6 4.25 23.85 11.10
C PRO A 6 3.73 24.59 9.86
N LYS A 7 3.99 24.05 8.67
CA LYS A 7 3.47 24.54 7.39
C LYS A 7 1.96 24.26 7.28
N GLU A 8 1.27 24.93 6.35
CA GLU A 8 -0.15 24.62 6.07
C GLU A 8 -0.31 23.29 5.33
N ASP A 9 -1.48 22.66 5.49
CA ASP A 9 -1.83 21.43 4.79
C ASP A 9 -1.87 21.67 3.27
N THR A 10 -1.14 20.85 2.51
CA THR A 10 -1.09 20.98 1.06
C THR A 10 -2.18 20.13 0.42
N TRP A 11 -3.02 20.80 -0.38
CA TRP A 11 -4.09 20.18 -1.14
C TRP A 11 -3.83 20.32 -2.64
N ALA A 12 -3.52 19.20 -3.31
CA ALA A 12 -3.28 19.17 -4.74
C ALA A 12 -4.59 18.85 -5.48
N PHE A 13 -5.03 19.70 -6.40
CA PHE A 13 -6.24 19.50 -7.20
C PHE A 13 -6.16 18.23 -8.14
N GLN A 14 -7.20 17.61 -8.77
CA GLN A 14 -7.17 16.42 -9.74
C GLN A 14 -8.23 16.15 -10.83
N LYS A 15 -7.83 15.95 -12.12
CA LYS A 15 -8.75 15.58 -13.22
C LYS A 15 -9.28 14.17 -13.03
N ILE A 16 -10.59 14.05 -12.84
CA ILE A 16 -11.25 12.74 -12.75
C ILE A 16 -10.97 11.96 -14.04
N GLY A 17 -10.56 10.70 -13.91
CA GLY A 17 -10.24 9.83 -15.06
C GLY A 17 -8.84 10.05 -15.64
N THR A 18 -7.95 10.76 -14.95
CA THR A 18 -6.52 10.81 -15.25
C THR A 18 -5.73 10.19 -14.09
N PRO A 19 -4.45 9.80 -14.29
CA PRO A 19 -3.58 9.41 -13.17
C PRO A 19 -3.63 10.45 -12.05
N TYR A 20 -3.32 10.02 -10.81
CA TYR A 20 -3.24 10.89 -9.62
C TYR A 20 -2.51 12.23 -9.95
N PRO A 21 -2.87 13.33 -9.26
CA PRO A 21 -3.21 14.61 -9.89
C PRO A 21 -2.12 15.59 -10.18
N PRO A 22 -2.34 16.61 -11.07
CA PRO A 22 -3.25 17.74 -10.75
C PRO A 22 -4.58 18.04 -11.57
N ASN A 23 -5.64 18.60 -10.93
CA ASN A 23 -6.99 19.30 -11.18
C ASN A 23 -8.32 18.73 -11.80
N PRO A 24 -9.57 18.62 -11.18
CA PRO A 24 -10.25 19.40 -10.12
C PRO A 24 -10.67 18.84 -8.70
N VAL A 25 -10.35 17.62 -8.22
CA VAL A 25 -10.56 17.30 -6.75
C VAL A 25 -9.28 17.46 -5.93
N LYS A 26 -9.34 18.03 -4.72
CA LYS A 26 -8.16 18.19 -3.85
C LYS A 26 -7.82 16.89 -3.12
N VAL A 27 -6.60 16.38 -3.25
CA VAL A 27 -6.07 15.22 -2.52
C VAL A 27 -5.09 15.70 -1.45
N LEU A 28 -5.19 15.16 -0.24
CA LEU A 28 -4.26 15.45 0.85
C LEU A 28 -2.86 14.97 0.48
N GLN A 29 -1.85 15.84 0.58
CA GLN A 29 -0.47 15.51 0.27
C GLN A 29 0.41 15.66 1.51
N TYR A 30 1.36 14.73 1.67
CA TYR A 30 2.44 14.84 2.65
C TYR A 30 3.77 14.55 1.95
N THR A 31 4.56 15.60 1.70
CA THR A 31 5.85 15.49 1.00
C THR A 31 6.96 16.03 1.90
N GLY A 32 8.00 15.23 2.10
CA GLY A 32 9.03 15.50 3.11
C GLY A 32 8.74 14.75 4.41
N ASP A 33 9.07 15.36 5.54
CA ASP A 33 8.99 14.79 6.88
C ASP A 33 8.69 15.85 7.94
N HIS A 34 8.58 15.44 9.21
CA HIS A 34 8.30 16.38 10.30
C HIS A 34 9.42 17.42 10.51
N ASN A 35 10.67 17.12 10.11
CA ASN A 35 11.77 18.08 10.17
C ASN A 35 11.64 19.19 9.11
N THR A 36 10.95 18.93 8.01
CA THR A 36 10.78 19.87 6.89
C THR A 36 9.39 20.50 6.83
N GLN A 37 8.39 19.84 7.40
CA GLN A 37 6.99 20.28 7.45
C GLN A 37 6.58 20.84 8.82
N GLY A 38 7.27 20.47 9.90
CA GLY A 38 6.94 20.86 11.27
C GLY A 38 5.83 20.02 11.92
N PHE A 39 5.25 19.07 11.18
CA PHE A 39 4.22 18.16 11.65
C PHE A 39 4.26 16.83 10.87
N TRP A 40 3.54 15.82 11.36
CA TRP A 40 3.19 14.60 10.62
C TRP A 40 1.72 14.23 10.88
N TYR A 41 1.09 13.49 9.96
CA TYR A 41 -0.32 13.09 10.11
C TYR A 41 -0.47 11.82 10.95
N GLU A 42 -1.32 11.87 11.96
CA GLU A 42 -1.65 10.78 12.86
C GLU A 42 -3.15 10.51 12.80
N TRP A 43 -3.54 9.26 12.57
CA TRP A 43 -4.94 8.84 12.72
C TRP A 43 -5.23 8.52 14.18
N ILE A 44 -6.24 9.15 14.77
CA ILE A 44 -6.72 8.87 16.12
C ILE A 44 -8.21 8.56 16.13
N LEU A 45 -8.71 7.90 17.17
CA LEU A 45 -10.14 7.72 17.35
C LEU A 45 -10.82 9.07 17.59
N TYR A 46 -12.00 9.27 17.01
CA TYR A 46 -12.79 10.50 17.14
C TYR A 46 -13.04 10.86 18.59
N LYS A 47 -13.33 9.88 19.46
CA LYS A 47 -13.56 10.12 20.89
C LYS A 47 -12.32 10.68 21.62
N ASP A 48 -11.12 10.39 21.15
CA ASP A 48 -9.86 10.81 21.78
C ASP A 48 -9.45 12.24 21.38
N ARG A 49 -10.22 12.93 20.50
CA ARG A 49 -9.81 14.19 19.87
C ARG A 49 -9.54 15.34 20.86
N PHE A 50 -10.21 15.33 22.01
CA PHE A 50 -9.99 16.31 23.07
C PHE A 50 -8.87 15.87 24.02
N ASP A 51 -8.86 14.59 24.42
CA ASP A 51 -7.85 14.05 25.34
C ASP A 51 -6.43 14.06 24.74
N LYS A 52 -6.34 13.94 23.41
CA LYS A 52 -5.06 13.98 22.66
C LYS A 52 -4.76 15.33 22.03
N ALA A 53 -5.49 16.39 22.37
CA ALA A 53 -5.33 17.71 21.74
C ALA A 53 -3.96 18.36 22.02
N GLU A 54 -3.32 18.04 23.15
CA GLU A 54 -2.01 18.61 23.48
C GLU A 54 -0.96 18.20 22.43
N GLY A 55 -0.28 19.18 21.85
CA GLY A 55 0.71 18.97 20.79
C GLY A 55 0.14 18.55 19.44
N ARG A 56 -1.20 18.58 19.26
CA ARG A 56 -1.87 18.19 18.03
C ARG A 56 -2.83 19.26 17.53
N GLN A 57 -3.03 19.30 16.22
CA GLN A 57 -4.03 20.15 15.56
C GLN A 57 -4.94 19.27 14.70
N LEU A 58 -6.26 19.48 14.78
CA LEU A 58 -7.19 18.78 13.90
C LEU A 58 -6.92 19.16 12.44
N LEU A 59 -6.86 18.18 11.53
CA LEU A 59 -6.86 18.47 10.10
C LEU A 59 -8.28 18.86 9.67
N HIS A 60 -8.47 20.08 9.19
CA HIS A 60 -9.78 20.54 8.69
C HIS A 60 -9.65 21.55 7.55
N CYS A 61 -10.76 21.75 6.82
CA CYS A 61 -10.94 22.79 5.81
C CYS A 61 -12.27 23.49 6.07
N GLY A 62 -12.22 24.70 6.63
CA GLY A 62 -13.43 25.34 7.16
C GLY A 62 -14.05 24.49 8.27
N ASP A 63 -15.35 24.23 8.19
CA ASP A 63 -16.08 23.38 9.14
C ASP A 63 -16.00 21.89 8.80
N SER A 64 -15.28 21.48 7.76
CA SER A 64 -15.21 20.07 7.34
C SER A 64 -13.89 19.42 7.75
N PHE A 65 -13.93 18.21 8.32
CA PHE A 65 -12.73 17.39 8.54
C PHE A 65 -12.93 15.92 8.15
N PRO A 66 -11.87 15.21 7.69
CA PRO A 66 -11.97 13.82 7.27
C PRO A 66 -12.29 12.88 8.44
N ILE A 67 -13.13 11.87 8.19
CA ILE A 67 -13.43 10.79 9.14
C ILE A 67 -13.53 9.45 8.42
N LEU A 68 -12.88 8.43 8.96
CA LEU A 68 -12.80 7.08 8.42
C LEU A 68 -13.63 6.13 9.28
N TRP A 69 -14.71 5.60 8.70
CA TRP A 69 -15.47 4.50 9.28
C TRP A 69 -14.77 3.19 8.93
N LYS A 70 -13.70 2.86 9.67
CA LYS A 70 -12.82 1.71 9.40
C LYS A 70 -13.55 0.38 9.51
N ASP A 71 -14.31 0.18 10.58
CA ASP A 71 -14.94 -1.11 10.91
C ASP A 71 -16.35 -1.25 10.30
N ARG A 72 -16.60 -0.59 9.16
CA ARG A 72 -17.86 -0.73 8.44
C ARG A 72 -17.96 -2.15 7.83
N PRO A 73 -19.05 -2.90 8.06
CA PRO A 73 -19.16 -4.30 7.64
C PRO A 73 -18.95 -4.53 6.13
N GLU A 74 -19.42 -3.61 5.29
CA GLU A 74 -19.31 -3.73 3.82
C GLU A 74 -18.03 -3.10 3.26
N GLY A 75 -17.04 -2.84 4.12
CA GLY A 75 -15.77 -2.20 3.78
C GLY A 75 -15.70 -0.76 4.27
N ALA A 76 -14.48 -0.36 4.68
CA ALA A 76 -14.21 0.95 5.24
C ALA A 76 -14.62 2.08 4.28
N LEU A 77 -15.13 3.17 4.84
CA LEU A 77 -15.51 4.35 4.05
C LEU A 77 -14.91 5.62 4.65
N LEU A 78 -14.26 6.43 3.80
CA LEU A 78 -13.83 7.78 4.15
C LEU A 78 -14.94 8.78 3.81
N GLY A 79 -15.28 9.62 4.77
CA GLY A 79 -16.25 10.71 4.62
C GLY A 79 -15.72 11.99 5.27
N TYR A 80 -16.63 12.88 5.63
CA TYR A 80 -16.30 14.08 6.39
C TYR A 80 -17.28 14.31 7.53
N VAL A 81 -16.85 15.04 8.56
CA VAL A 81 -17.71 15.59 9.60
C VAL A 81 -17.89 17.07 9.37
N ASP A 82 -19.13 17.55 9.47
CA ASP A 82 -19.43 18.97 9.65
C ASP A 82 -19.28 19.32 11.14
N ASN A 83 -18.28 20.14 11.47
CA ASN A 83 -17.92 20.56 12.81
C ASN A 83 -19.00 21.43 13.49
N LYS A 84 -19.94 22.00 12.73
CA LYS A 84 -21.07 22.77 13.30
C LYS A 84 -22.18 21.87 13.78
N THR A 85 -22.48 20.81 13.03
CA THR A 85 -23.59 19.90 13.35
C THR A 85 -23.13 18.62 14.05
N GLU A 86 -21.82 18.35 14.05
CA GLU A 86 -21.20 17.08 14.47
C GLU A 86 -21.81 15.84 13.77
N ILE A 87 -22.13 16.01 12.48
CA ILE A 87 -22.68 14.95 11.64
C ILE A 87 -21.61 14.49 10.66
N ALA A 88 -21.34 13.19 10.64
CA ALA A 88 -20.50 12.55 9.65
C ALA A 88 -21.33 12.08 8.45
N LEU A 89 -20.86 12.40 7.25
CA LEU A 89 -21.52 12.08 5.99
C LEU A 89 -20.59 11.26 5.10
N PHE A 90 -21.14 10.18 4.57
CA PHE A 90 -20.42 9.13 3.85
C PHE A 90 -21.14 8.82 2.54
N SER A 91 -20.50 8.99 1.39
CA SER A 91 -21.11 8.74 0.08
C SER A 91 -20.72 7.37 -0.49
N CYS A 92 -21.69 6.49 -0.71
CA CYS A 92 -21.47 5.17 -1.33
C CYS A 92 -22.75 4.72 -2.08
N ASP A 93 -22.61 3.98 -3.17
CA ASP A 93 -23.72 3.38 -3.93
C ASP A 93 -24.84 4.37 -4.31
N GLY A 94 -24.46 5.60 -4.66
CA GLY A 94 -25.40 6.68 -5.01
C GLY A 94 -26.23 7.22 -3.83
N LYS A 95 -25.87 6.86 -2.58
CA LYS A 95 -26.53 7.29 -1.35
C LYS A 95 -25.56 8.03 -0.43
N VAL A 96 -26.13 8.81 0.49
CA VAL A 96 -25.39 9.42 1.61
C VAL A 96 -25.82 8.75 2.90
N TYR A 97 -24.86 8.26 3.67
CA TYR A 97 -25.06 7.67 4.98
C TYR A 97 -24.67 8.70 6.05
N GLU A 98 -25.59 8.94 6.98
CA GLU A 98 -25.42 9.86 8.11
C GLU A 98 -25.04 9.10 9.38
N LYS A 99 -24.06 9.60 10.13
CA LYS A 99 -23.68 9.11 11.47
C LYS A 99 -23.46 10.29 12.42
N LYS A 100 -23.84 10.14 13.68
CA LYS A 100 -23.73 11.23 14.68
C LYS A 100 -23.58 10.73 16.11
N GLY A 101 -23.19 11.64 16.99
CA GLY A 101 -23.06 11.36 18.43
C GLY A 101 -22.12 10.19 18.72
N GLY A 102 -22.55 9.28 19.60
CA GLY A 102 -21.74 8.14 20.05
C GLY A 102 -21.31 7.18 18.94
N GLU A 103 -22.01 7.14 17.79
CA GLU A 103 -21.64 6.28 16.66
C GLU A 103 -20.27 6.64 16.06
N LEU A 104 -19.83 7.89 16.23
CA LEU A 104 -18.56 8.37 15.69
C LEU A 104 -17.36 7.92 16.53
N ALA A 105 -17.58 7.49 17.78
CA ALA A 105 -16.54 7.38 18.81
C ALA A 105 -15.32 6.53 18.38
N ASN A 106 -15.55 5.44 17.65
CA ASN A 106 -14.52 4.51 17.20
C ASN A 106 -14.11 4.71 15.73
N MET A 107 -14.62 5.75 15.06
CA MET A 107 -14.14 6.14 13.74
C MET A 107 -12.83 6.92 13.87
N TYR A 108 -12.03 6.96 12.82
CA TYR A 108 -10.71 7.61 12.85
C TYR A 108 -10.76 8.99 12.20
N ILE A 109 -10.08 9.96 12.78
CA ILE A 109 -9.85 11.28 12.20
C ILE A 109 -8.35 11.54 12.08
N ILE A 110 -7.97 12.53 11.27
CA ILE A 110 -6.57 12.91 11.08
C ILE A 110 -6.24 14.10 11.98
N MET A 111 -5.16 13.96 12.76
CA MET A 111 -4.54 15.04 13.51
C MET A 111 -3.15 15.31 12.95
N ARG A 112 -2.75 16.57 12.92
CA ARG A 112 -1.38 17.03 12.71
C ARG A 112 -0.66 16.96 14.05
N ASN A 113 0.27 16.03 14.19
CA ASN A 113 1.12 15.95 15.37
C ASN A 113 2.32 16.88 15.20
N LEU A 114 2.47 17.83 16.12
CA LEU A 114 3.47 18.91 16.05
C LEU A 114 4.72 18.60 16.89
N ILE A 115 4.77 17.46 17.57
CA ILE A 115 5.83 17.13 18.51
C ILE A 115 6.56 15.87 18.07
N GLY A 116 7.86 16.00 17.82
CA GLY A 116 8.70 14.89 17.41
C GLY A 116 8.33 14.33 16.04
N GLY A 117 8.74 13.09 15.79
CA GLY A 117 8.47 12.37 14.55
C GLY A 117 7.50 11.21 14.73
N PRO A 118 7.00 10.63 13.61
CA PRO A 118 6.14 9.46 13.65
C PRO A 118 6.84 8.26 14.31
N PRO A 119 6.07 7.29 14.83
CA PRO A 119 6.62 6.00 15.21
C PRO A 119 7.48 5.44 14.08
N HIS A 120 8.69 4.96 14.41
CA HIS A 120 9.65 4.39 13.45
C HIS A 120 10.32 5.37 12.47
N CYS A 121 10.29 6.68 12.75
CA CYS A 121 11.04 7.63 11.94
C CYS A 121 12.56 7.38 12.03
N GLU A 122 13.21 7.18 10.89
CA GLU A 122 14.66 6.87 10.80
C GLU A 122 15.55 8.09 10.59
N CYS A 123 14.98 9.31 10.61
CA CYS A 123 15.73 10.54 10.43
C CYS A 123 16.75 10.74 11.57
N SER A 124 17.78 11.54 11.32
CA SER A 124 18.84 11.79 12.31
C SER A 124 18.33 12.32 13.64
N THR A 125 17.23 13.09 13.63
CA THR A 125 16.60 13.66 14.84
C THR A 125 15.84 12.63 15.67
N CYS A 126 15.24 11.62 15.01
CA CYS A 126 14.38 10.61 15.62
C CYS A 126 15.04 9.27 15.87
N ARG A 127 16.29 9.06 15.42
CA ARG A 127 17.07 7.87 15.77
C ARG A 127 17.17 7.76 17.29
N VAL A 128 16.24 7.02 17.89
CA VAL A 128 16.20 6.77 19.32
C VAL A 128 17.25 5.70 19.63
N ALA A 129 17.88 5.82 20.80
CA ALA A 129 18.64 4.72 21.39
C ALA A 129 17.79 3.42 21.43
N PRO A 130 18.43 2.24 21.46
CA PRO A 130 17.72 0.96 21.51
C PRO A 130 16.67 0.96 22.65
N PRO A 131 15.48 0.38 22.44
CA PRO A 131 14.47 0.33 23.48
C PRO A 131 15.01 -0.41 24.73
N PRO A 132 14.64 0.01 25.95
CA PRO A 132 15.01 -0.69 27.17
C PRO A 132 14.47 -2.13 27.17
N PRO A 133 15.01 -3.04 28.02
CA PRO A 133 14.52 -4.41 28.12
C PRO A 133 13.02 -4.44 28.45
N GLY A 134 12.23 -5.10 27.62
CA GLY A 134 10.77 -5.11 27.73
C GLY A 134 10.12 -5.95 26.62
N PRO A 135 8.78 -6.03 26.57
CA PRO A 135 8.07 -6.67 25.47
C PRO A 135 8.51 -6.05 24.12
N PRO A 136 8.47 -6.80 23.01
CA PRO A 136 8.90 -6.30 21.71
C PRO A 136 8.15 -4.99 21.41
N PRO A 137 8.84 -3.94 20.93
CA PRO A 137 8.16 -2.71 20.55
C PRO A 137 7.09 -3.01 19.50
N PRO A 138 5.98 -2.26 19.44
CA PRO A 138 5.05 -2.33 18.32
C PRO A 138 5.85 -2.21 17.01
N ARG A 139 5.53 -3.05 16.03
CA ARG A 139 6.17 -3.02 14.72
C ARG A 139 5.11 -2.98 13.64
N VAL A 140 5.51 -2.53 12.46
CA VAL A 140 4.62 -2.47 11.30
C VAL A 140 4.29 -3.89 10.85
N MET A 141 2.99 -4.21 10.81
CA MET A 141 2.43 -5.51 10.39
C MET A 141 1.69 -5.45 9.05
N ILE A 142 1.70 -4.28 8.39
CA ILE A 142 1.09 -4.06 7.08
C ILE A 142 2.17 -3.93 6.01
N ASP A 143 1.86 -4.33 4.79
CA ASP A 143 2.75 -4.13 3.65
C ASP A 143 2.86 -2.64 3.33
N GLU A 144 4.08 -2.17 3.07
CA GLU A 144 4.34 -0.78 2.72
C GLU A 144 4.24 -0.58 1.20
N TRP A 145 3.24 0.17 0.77
CA TRP A 145 3.02 0.53 -0.63
C TRP A 145 3.31 2.01 -0.84
N MET A 146 4.24 2.31 -1.73
CA MET A 146 4.58 3.68 -2.12
C MET A 146 3.87 4.04 -3.41
N ASP A 147 3.11 5.15 -3.40
CA ASP A 147 2.51 5.70 -4.61
C ASP A 147 3.57 6.35 -5.51
N ILE A 148 3.53 6.03 -6.80
CA ILE A 148 4.41 6.61 -7.84
C ILE A 148 3.71 6.55 -9.19
N ARG A 149 4.17 7.31 -10.18
CA ARG A 149 3.67 7.22 -11.56
C ARG A 149 4.71 6.58 -12.46
N ALA A 150 4.24 5.83 -13.46
CA ALA A 150 5.10 5.46 -14.57
C ALA A 150 5.69 6.73 -15.21
N GLY A 151 7.01 6.73 -15.40
CA GLY A 151 7.78 7.87 -15.90
C GLY A 151 8.34 8.82 -14.83
N ASP A 152 7.94 8.69 -13.56
CA ASP A 152 8.59 9.41 -12.45
C ASP A 152 10.05 8.92 -12.29
N PRO A 153 10.94 9.72 -11.66
CA PRO A 153 12.29 9.27 -11.31
C PRO A 153 12.27 7.97 -10.52
N TRP A 154 13.26 7.11 -10.76
CA TRP A 154 13.43 5.87 -10.00
C TRP A 154 13.59 6.18 -8.50
N PRO A 155 12.85 5.50 -7.60
CA PRO A 155 12.86 5.84 -6.19
C PRO A 155 14.14 5.35 -5.49
N ASP A 156 14.55 6.08 -4.45
CA ASP A 156 15.69 5.72 -3.59
C ASP A 156 15.32 4.70 -2.49
N ARG A 157 14.04 4.34 -2.36
CA ARG A 157 13.59 3.33 -1.38
C ARG A 157 13.97 1.92 -1.84
N ILE A 158 14.23 1.03 -0.89
CA ILE A 158 14.50 -0.38 -1.18
C ILE A 158 13.20 -1.07 -1.59
N LEU A 159 13.12 -1.51 -2.83
CA LEU A 159 11.93 -2.16 -3.40
C LEU A 159 12.01 -3.68 -3.29
N VAL A 160 10.87 -4.36 -3.27
CA VAL A 160 10.82 -5.84 -3.28
C VAL A 160 11.12 -6.36 -4.69
N LYS A 161 12.31 -6.96 -4.87
CA LYS A 161 12.80 -7.50 -6.13
C LYS A 161 12.31 -8.94 -6.36
N ALA A 162 11.98 -9.27 -7.59
CA ALA A 162 11.57 -10.61 -8.00
C ALA A 162 12.64 -11.67 -7.64
N LEU A 163 12.28 -12.66 -6.82
CA LEU A 163 13.16 -13.73 -6.32
C LEU A 163 14.46 -13.22 -5.64
N ASP A 164 14.50 -11.95 -5.24
CA ASP A 164 15.68 -11.29 -4.68
C ASP A 164 16.93 -11.40 -5.58
N LYS A 165 16.74 -11.54 -6.90
CA LYS A 165 17.81 -11.72 -7.89
C LYS A 165 17.48 -11.10 -9.24
N THR A 166 18.48 -11.03 -10.11
CA THR A 166 18.30 -10.77 -11.54
C THR A 166 17.75 -12.04 -12.19
N LEU A 167 16.63 -11.93 -12.91
CA LEU A 167 15.93 -13.06 -13.51
C LEU A 167 16.56 -13.49 -14.85
N ASP A 168 16.51 -14.78 -15.17
CA ASP A 168 16.62 -15.23 -16.56
C ASP A 168 15.26 -15.04 -17.25
N THR A 169 15.04 -13.84 -17.79
CA THR A 169 13.71 -13.39 -18.21
C THR A 169 13.44 -13.54 -19.71
N ILE A 170 12.19 -13.24 -20.10
CA ILE A 170 11.72 -13.26 -21.48
C ILE A 170 12.50 -12.24 -22.32
N PRO A 171 12.87 -12.54 -23.58
CA PRO A 171 13.55 -11.58 -24.45
C PRO A 171 12.81 -10.24 -24.56
N GLY A 172 13.53 -9.13 -24.42
CA GLY A 172 12.98 -7.78 -24.48
C GLY A 172 12.39 -7.26 -23.16
N GLU A 173 12.42 -8.06 -22.10
CA GLU A 173 12.06 -7.63 -20.75
C GLU A 173 13.31 -7.34 -19.91
N ASN A 174 13.22 -6.38 -18.99
CA ASN A 174 14.31 -6.10 -18.06
C ASN A 174 14.38 -7.24 -17.02
N PRO A 175 15.56 -7.83 -16.75
CA PRO A 175 15.69 -8.94 -15.81
C PRO A 175 15.60 -8.52 -14.33
N ASP A 176 15.75 -7.23 -14.02
CA ASP A 176 15.58 -6.68 -12.67
C ASP A 176 14.17 -6.10 -12.50
N GLN A 177 13.27 -6.95 -12.00
CA GLN A 177 11.84 -6.66 -11.88
C GLN A 177 11.43 -6.49 -10.42
N TYR A 178 10.54 -5.54 -10.15
CA TYR A 178 10.08 -5.21 -8.79
C TYR A 178 8.56 -5.21 -8.71
N VAL A 179 8.04 -5.59 -7.54
CA VAL A 179 6.60 -5.77 -7.31
C VAL A 179 5.87 -4.43 -7.36
N ALA A 180 4.84 -4.37 -8.19
CA ALA A 180 3.96 -3.21 -8.28
C ALA A 180 2.49 -3.64 -8.37
N LEU A 181 1.61 -2.73 -7.98
CA LEU A 181 0.17 -2.85 -7.97
C LEU A 181 -0.43 -1.72 -8.79
N TRP A 182 -1.40 -2.06 -9.61
CA TRP A 182 -2.22 -1.14 -10.38
C TRP A 182 -3.69 -1.51 -10.20
N TYR A 183 -4.61 -0.64 -10.63
CA TYR A 183 -6.03 -0.93 -10.63
C TYR A 183 -6.61 -0.71 -12.02
N GLN A 184 -7.41 -1.68 -12.47
CA GLN A 184 -8.17 -1.57 -13.70
C GLN A 184 -9.61 -2.01 -13.45
N ALA A 185 -10.58 -1.15 -13.80
CA ALA A 185 -12.00 -1.38 -13.54
C ALA A 185 -12.34 -1.80 -12.09
N GLY A 186 -11.61 -1.26 -11.10
CA GLY A 186 -11.78 -1.57 -9.68
C GLY A 186 -11.11 -2.88 -9.21
N GLU A 187 -10.46 -3.62 -10.10
CA GLU A 187 -9.73 -4.84 -9.74
C GLU A 187 -8.24 -4.55 -9.50
N PRO A 188 -7.63 -5.10 -8.42
CA PRO A 188 -6.20 -5.01 -8.20
C PRO A 188 -5.46 -5.88 -9.22
N VAL A 189 -4.40 -5.32 -9.80
CA VAL A 189 -3.56 -5.98 -10.81
C VAL A 189 -2.12 -5.89 -10.35
N MET A 190 -1.58 -7.01 -9.86
CA MET A 190 -0.14 -7.12 -9.60
C MET A 190 0.61 -7.19 -10.93
N GLY A 191 1.78 -6.57 -10.96
CA GLY A 191 2.64 -6.52 -12.13
C GLY A 191 4.06 -6.20 -11.74
N ARG A 192 4.79 -5.61 -12.67
CA ARG A 192 6.22 -5.35 -12.51
C ARG A 192 6.60 -3.95 -12.94
N ILE A 193 7.61 -3.41 -12.27
CA ILE A 193 8.35 -2.24 -12.72
C ILE A 193 9.83 -2.56 -12.86
N TRP A 194 10.53 -1.71 -13.61
CA TRP A 194 11.99 -1.72 -13.73
C TRP A 194 12.51 -0.30 -13.95
N ASN A 195 13.81 -0.12 -13.70
CA ASN A 195 14.49 1.13 -13.97
C ASN A 195 14.82 1.22 -15.47
N GLU A 196 14.19 2.17 -16.15
CA GLU A 196 14.45 2.51 -17.54
C GLU A 196 15.05 3.91 -17.61
N ASN A 197 16.39 3.98 -17.72
CA ASN A 197 17.14 5.22 -17.83
C ASN A 197 16.86 6.22 -16.68
N GLY A 198 16.83 5.73 -15.44
CA GLY A 198 16.58 6.52 -14.25
C GLY A 198 15.10 6.82 -13.99
N LYS A 199 14.19 6.22 -14.74
CA LYS A 199 12.74 6.40 -14.59
C LYS A 199 12.02 5.08 -14.38
N VAL A 200 10.85 5.15 -13.75
CA VAL A 200 9.98 3.99 -13.55
C VAL A 200 9.29 3.63 -14.86
N ALA A 201 9.60 2.46 -15.40
CA ALA A 201 8.79 1.81 -16.43
C ALA A 201 8.00 0.66 -15.81
N ALA A 202 6.83 0.35 -16.38
CA ALA A 202 5.89 -0.59 -15.79
C ALA A 202 5.22 -1.49 -16.83
N ASN A 203 4.80 -2.67 -16.38
CA ASN A 203 4.03 -3.63 -17.19
C ASN A 203 3.03 -4.41 -16.33
N PHE A 204 1.77 -4.39 -16.76
CA PHE A 204 0.66 -5.08 -16.15
C PHE A 204 -0.11 -5.89 -17.19
N CYS A 205 -0.90 -6.87 -16.75
CA CYS A 205 -1.82 -7.58 -17.62
C CYS A 205 -3.20 -7.70 -16.99
N TRP A 206 -4.22 -7.46 -17.80
CA TRP A 206 -5.60 -7.56 -17.35
C TRP A 206 -6.53 -7.81 -18.54
N ASN A 207 -7.48 -8.72 -18.34
CA ASN A 207 -8.50 -9.08 -19.32
C ASN A 207 -7.91 -9.35 -20.72
N LYS A 208 -6.94 -10.26 -20.81
CA LYS A 208 -6.24 -10.71 -22.03
C LYS A 208 -5.28 -9.69 -22.66
N ASN A 209 -5.19 -8.48 -22.12
CA ASN A 209 -4.37 -7.40 -22.65
C ASN A 209 -3.10 -7.19 -21.84
N GLU A 210 -2.04 -6.75 -22.52
CA GLU A 210 -0.82 -6.21 -21.91
C GLU A 210 -0.90 -4.68 -21.84
N TYR A 211 -0.46 -4.11 -20.72
CA TYR A 211 -0.37 -2.68 -20.47
C TYR A 211 1.07 -2.34 -20.11
N LYS A 212 1.86 -1.95 -21.11
CA LYS A 212 3.30 -1.62 -20.98
C LYS A 212 3.53 -0.13 -21.21
N GLY A 213 4.39 0.49 -20.42
CA GLY A 213 4.77 1.90 -20.55
C GLY A 213 3.98 2.81 -19.61
N ASN A 214 3.30 3.82 -20.15
CA ASN A 214 2.58 4.81 -19.34
C ASN A 214 1.22 4.27 -18.86
N VAL A 215 1.24 3.61 -17.70
CA VAL A 215 0.04 3.09 -17.02
C VAL A 215 -0.50 4.06 -15.95
N GLY A 216 0.08 5.26 -15.85
CA GLY A 216 -0.31 6.26 -14.87
C GLY A 216 0.16 5.94 -13.46
N SER A 217 -0.74 6.10 -12.48
CA SER A 217 -0.46 5.89 -11.07
C SER A 217 -0.45 4.43 -10.71
N ILE A 218 0.57 4.03 -9.96
CA ILE A 218 0.80 2.68 -9.48
C ILE A 218 1.29 2.75 -8.03
N GLN A 219 1.25 1.61 -7.37
CA GLN A 219 1.83 1.42 -6.05
C GLN A 219 2.99 0.43 -6.16
N VAL A 220 4.10 0.69 -5.48
CA VAL A 220 5.28 -0.16 -5.50
C VAL A 220 5.54 -0.69 -4.11
N LEU A 221 5.78 -2.00 -4.01
CA LEU A 221 6.01 -2.65 -2.74
C LEU A 221 7.42 -2.33 -2.22
N VAL A 222 7.47 -1.75 -1.02
CA VAL A 222 8.72 -1.35 -0.38
C VAL A 222 9.13 -2.37 0.68
N HIS A 223 10.43 -2.61 0.76
CA HIS A 223 11.04 -3.38 1.81
C HIS A 223 11.34 -2.48 3.01
N LEU A 224 10.47 -2.49 4.02
CA LEU A 224 10.72 -1.81 5.29
C LEU A 224 12.01 -2.32 5.95
N SER A 225 12.68 -1.43 6.68
CA SER A 225 13.85 -1.78 7.48
C SER A 225 13.53 -2.85 8.53
N GLU A 226 14.49 -3.73 8.78
CA GLU A 226 14.32 -4.86 9.70
C GLU A 226 13.89 -4.45 11.12
N HIS A 227 14.38 -3.31 11.63
CA HIS A 227 14.04 -2.85 12.97
C HIS A 227 12.64 -2.22 13.07
N VAL A 228 11.98 -1.95 11.93
CA VAL A 228 10.65 -1.34 11.84
C VAL A 228 9.55 -2.38 11.65
N ARG A 229 9.81 -3.42 10.84
CA ARG A 229 8.80 -4.42 10.46
C ARG A 229 8.71 -5.59 11.42
N GLY A 230 7.50 -6.09 11.63
CA GLY A 230 7.22 -7.28 12.45
C GLY A 230 7.03 -8.56 11.62
N PHE A 231 7.41 -8.54 10.35
CA PHE A 231 7.31 -9.69 9.44
C PHE A 231 8.48 -9.71 8.45
N ASP A 232 8.67 -10.83 7.77
CA ASP A 232 9.66 -10.99 6.70
C ASP A 232 8.98 -11.51 5.42
N TYR A 233 9.53 -11.12 4.27
CA TYR A 233 9.11 -11.63 2.98
C TYR A 233 9.94 -12.85 2.56
N GLN A 234 9.32 -13.75 1.81
CA GLN A 234 10.00 -14.84 1.12
C GLN A 234 9.24 -15.25 -0.13
N TRP A 235 9.97 -15.59 -1.18
CA TRP A 235 9.43 -16.18 -2.40
C TRP A 235 9.32 -17.70 -2.24
N LEU A 236 8.10 -18.24 -2.27
CA LEU A 236 7.83 -19.66 -2.05
C LEU A 236 7.20 -20.33 -3.28
N PRO A 237 7.54 -21.58 -3.60
CA PRO A 237 6.83 -22.34 -4.62
C PRO A 237 5.32 -22.34 -4.36
N TYR A 238 4.52 -22.26 -5.43
CA TYR A 238 3.07 -22.19 -5.34
C TYR A 238 2.45 -23.22 -4.39
N PRO A 239 2.81 -24.52 -4.39
CA PRO A 239 2.18 -25.49 -3.50
C PRO A 239 2.38 -25.18 -2.00
N GLN A 240 3.52 -24.58 -1.64
CA GLN A 240 3.78 -24.13 -0.28
C GLN A 240 2.97 -22.85 0.03
N ALA A 241 2.96 -21.92 -0.91
CA ALA A 241 2.21 -20.67 -0.82
C ALA A 241 0.68 -20.84 -0.87
N ALA A 242 0.18 -21.94 -1.42
CA ALA A 242 -1.24 -22.26 -1.56
C ALA A 242 -1.76 -23.23 -0.48
N SER A 243 -0.90 -23.69 0.44
CA SER A 243 -1.33 -24.59 1.52
C SER A 243 -2.50 -24.01 2.32
N PHE A 244 -3.45 -24.88 2.68
CA PHE A 244 -4.60 -24.59 3.54
C PHE A 244 -4.36 -25.01 5.00
N ASP A 245 -3.11 -25.31 5.37
CA ASP A 245 -2.76 -25.69 6.73
C ASP A 245 -3.16 -24.58 7.71
N LYS A 246 -3.87 -24.96 8.78
CA LYS A 246 -4.33 -23.99 9.80
C LYS A 246 -3.16 -23.31 10.53
N ASP A 247 -2.00 -23.97 10.57
CA ASP A 247 -0.77 -23.49 11.19
C ASP A 247 0.21 -22.90 10.17
N LYS A 248 -0.28 -22.56 8.96
CA LYS A 248 0.57 -22.01 7.91
C LYS A 248 1.15 -20.66 8.34
N GLU A 249 2.47 -20.66 8.50
CA GLU A 249 3.19 -19.47 8.94
C GLU A 249 3.42 -18.44 7.83
N TRP A 250 3.50 -18.92 6.58
CA TRP A 250 3.74 -18.09 5.40
C TRP A 250 2.44 -17.81 4.66
N ILE A 251 2.06 -16.54 4.60
CA ILE A 251 0.82 -16.10 3.96
C ILE A 251 1.20 -15.35 2.68
N PRO A 252 0.60 -15.67 1.51
CA PRO A 252 0.80 -14.86 0.31
C PRO A 252 0.58 -13.37 0.60
N VAL A 253 1.41 -12.49 0.05
CA VAL A 253 1.08 -11.06 0.01
C VAL A 253 -0.10 -10.92 -0.95
N HIS A 254 -1.21 -10.34 -0.50
CA HIS A 254 -2.43 -10.29 -1.29
C HIS A 254 -3.18 -8.98 -1.13
N VAL A 255 -3.90 -8.59 -2.17
CA VAL A 255 -4.88 -7.51 -2.14
C VAL A 255 -6.26 -8.12 -2.35
N ASN A 256 -7.15 -7.88 -1.39
CA ASN A 256 -8.49 -8.44 -1.40
C ASN A 256 -9.34 -7.85 -2.52
N ASN A 257 -10.13 -8.70 -3.16
CA ASN A 257 -11.12 -8.29 -4.15
C ASN A 257 -12.29 -9.27 -4.16
N THR A 258 -13.49 -8.79 -4.47
CA THR A 258 -14.71 -9.59 -4.48
C THR A 258 -14.67 -10.73 -5.52
N LYS A 259 -13.82 -10.60 -6.55
CA LYS A 259 -13.60 -11.62 -7.59
C LYS A 259 -12.48 -12.62 -7.26
N GLY A 260 -11.76 -12.43 -6.16
CA GLY A 260 -10.61 -13.23 -5.77
C GLY A 260 -9.41 -12.37 -5.39
N ASP A 261 -8.72 -12.77 -4.33
CA ASP A 261 -7.53 -12.09 -3.83
C ASP A 261 -6.37 -12.25 -4.82
N ILE A 262 -5.64 -11.16 -5.09
CA ILE A 262 -4.54 -11.17 -6.04
C ILE A 262 -3.22 -10.99 -5.31
N SER A 263 -2.31 -11.93 -5.57
CA SER A 263 -0.93 -11.95 -5.09
C SER A 263 0.08 -11.68 -6.21
N SER A 264 1.30 -11.36 -5.81
CA SER A 264 2.46 -11.23 -6.70
C SER A 264 3.18 -12.56 -6.85
N GLY A 265 3.65 -12.88 -8.06
CA GLY A 265 4.41 -14.10 -8.29
C GLY A 265 5.28 -14.06 -9.54
N VAL A 266 6.37 -14.79 -9.48
CA VAL A 266 7.27 -15.03 -10.61
C VAL A 266 6.87 -16.31 -11.30
N ILE A 267 6.57 -16.20 -12.59
CA ILE A 267 5.98 -17.24 -13.42
C ILE A 267 7.03 -17.68 -14.42
N THR A 268 7.12 -18.99 -14.64
CA THR A 268 8.04 -19.57 -15.62
C THR A 268 7.28 -19.94 -16.89
N PHE A 269 7.61 -19.30 -18.01
CA PHE A 269 7.14 -19.63 -19.34
C PHE A 269 8.34 -20.09 -20.17
N ASP A 270 8.27 -21.31 -20.72
CA ASP A 270 9.34 -21.87 -21.58
C ASP A 270 10.74 -21.75 -20.96
N GLY A 271 10.84 -22.00 -19.64
CA GLY A 271 12.09 -21.92 -18.87
C GLY A 271 12.53 -20.50 -18.49
N LYS A 272 11.82 -19.46 -18.92
CA LYS A 272 12.11 -18.05 -18.61
C LYS A 272 11.18 -17.50 -17.55
N GLN A 273 11.75 -16.70 -16.65
CA GLN A 273 11.08 -16.17 -15.45
C GLN A 273 10.54 -14.76 -15.70
N ILE A 274 9.32 -14.48 -15.26
CA ILE A 274 8.72 -13.14 -15.38
C ILE A 274 7.77 -12.84 -14.21
N LEU A 275 7.85 -11.63 -13.68
CA LEU A 275 7.01 -11.17 -12.58
C LEU A 275 5.62 -10.75 -13.11
N GLY A 276 4.59 -11.22 -12.41
CA GLY A 276 3.19 -10.94 -12.72
C GLY A 276 2.27 -11.16 -11.52
N LYS A 277 1.02 -11.54 -11.81
CA LYS A 277 -0.03 -11.76 -10.80
C LYS A 277 -0.38 -13.23 -10.63
N VAL A 278 -0.82 -13.58 -9.42
CA VAL A 278 -1.26 -14.92 -9.04
C VAL A 278 -2.55 -14.82 -8.25
N ASP A 279 -3.58 -15.53 -8.68
CA ASP A 279 -4.76 -15.83 -7.90
C ASP A 279 -4.57 -17.24 -7.30
N VAL A 280 -4.19 -17.25 -6.03
CA VAL A 280 -3.80 -18.47 -5.30
C VAL A 280 -5.00 -19.37 -5.01
N ARG A 281 -6.21 -18.81 -4.93
CA ARG A 281 -7.41 -19.62 -4.66
C ARG A 281 -7.92 -20.30 -5.93
N ASN A 282 -7.81 -19.62 -7.06
CA ASN A 282 -8.30 -20.11 -8.34
C ASN A 282 -7.21 -20.76 -9.22
N GLU A 283 -6.02 -21.03 -8.66
CA GLU A 283 -4.88 -21.68 -9.33
C GLU A 283 -4.55 -21.06 -10.68
N LYS A 284 -4.41 -19.73 -10.70
CA LYS A 284 -4.21 -18.97 -11.93
C LYS A 284 -3.07 -17.99 -11.77
N SER A 285 -2.12 -18.00 -12.70
CA SER A 285 -1.06 -17.00 -12.76
C SER A 285 -0.93 -16.41 -14.16
N SER A 286 -0.51 -15.15 -14.25
CA SER A 286 -0.41 -14.45 -15.53
C SER A 286 0.56 -13.27 -15.51
N ALA A 287 1.20 -13.02 -16.66
CA ALA A 287 2.05 -11.87 -16.89
C ALA A 287 1.81 -11.29 -18.30
N GLY A 288 1.93 -9.97 -18.43
CA GLY A 288 1.86 -9.28 -19.72
C GLY A 288 3.21 -9.32 -20.43
N PHE A 289 3.25 -9.82 -21.66
CA PHE A 289 4.38 -9.73 -22.58
C PHE A 289 3.96 -10.13 -24.00
N GLY A 290 4.62 -9.58 -25.02
CA GLY A 290 4.35 -9.93 -26.42
C GLY A 290 2.97 -9.46 -26.92
N GLY A 291 2.45 -8.36 -26.38
CA GLY A 291 1.18 -7.74 -26.73
C GLY A 291 -0.06 -8.36 -26.06
N LYS A 292 0.10 -9.28 -25.12
CA LYS A 292 -1.01 -10.04 -24.52
C LYS A 292 -0.76 -10.45 -23.07
N GLU A 293 -1.83 -10.86 -22.39
CA GLU A 293 -1.75 -11.61 -21.14
C GLU A 293 -1.41 -13.07 -21.44
N ASN A 294 -0.28 -13.55 -20.93
CA ASN A 294 0.09 -14.97 -20.95
C ASN A 294 -0.26 -15.57 -19.59
N MET A 295 -0.88 -16.75 -19.60
CA MET A 295 -1.58 -17.27 -18.44
C MET A 295 -1.34 -18.78 -18.27
N LEU A 296 -1.15 -19.19 -17.02
CA LEU A 296 -1.13 -20.59 -16.59
C LEU A 296 -2.31 -20.84 -15.65
N VAL A 297 -2.89 -22.03 -15.74
CA VAL A 297 -4.01 -22.47 -14.91
C VAL A 297 -3.78 -23.88 -14.36
N GLY A 298 -4.34 -24.16 -13.19
CA GLY A 298 -4.29 -25.47 -12.54
C GLY A 298 -2.84 -25.97 -12.36
N PRO A 299 -2.52 -27.22 -12.76
CA PRO A 299 -1.18 -27.79 -12.59
C PRO A 299 -0.07 -26.97 -13.24
N ALA A 300 -0.33 -26.28 -14.35
CA ALA A 300 0.66 -25.43 -14.99
C ALA A 300 0.99 -24.21 -14.12
N CYS A 301 -0.01 -23.61 -13.46
CA CYS A 301 0.22 -22.55 -12.48
C CYS A 301 1.02 -23.09 -11.27
N ALA A 302 0.55 -24.20 -10.67
CA ALA A 302 1.15 -24.76 -9.47
C ALA A 302 2.62 -25.18 -9.66
N ASN A 303 2.97 -25.72 -10.82
CA ASN A 303 4.33 -26.22 -11.06
C ASN A 303 5.32 -25.14 -11.51
N ASN A 304 4.84 -23.99 -12.01
CA ASN A 304 5.69 -22.99 -12.67
C ASN A 304 5.65 -21.61 -11.99
N THR A 305 5.02 -21.48 -10.83
CA THR A 305 4.84 -20.19 -10.14
C THR A 305 5.52 -20.21 -8.78
N ILE A 306 6.25 -19.13 -8.47
CA ILE A 306 6.79 -18.83 -7.14
C ILE A 306 6.09 -17.56 -6.65
N VAL A 307 5.43 -17.63 -5.50
CA VAL A 307 4.57 -16.58 -4.95
C VAL A 307 5.32 -15.82 -3.87
N LEU A 308 5.12 -14.49 -3.83
CA LEU A 308 5.61 -13.69 -2.71
C LEU A 308 4.74 -13.92 -1.48
N CYS A 309 5.37 -14.38 -0.40
CA CYS A 309 4.73 -14.61 0.90
C CYS A 309 5.37 -13.72 1.98
N ARG A 310 4.66 -13.59 3.10
CA ARG A 310 5.12 -12.96 4.33
C ARG A 310 4.86 -13.85 5.54
N LYS A 311 5.76 -13.79 6.53
CA LYS A 311 5.62 -14.49 7.81
C LYS A 311 5.85 -13.51 8.95
N ALA A 312 4.98 -13.56 9.95
CA ALA A 312 5.13 -12.75 11.15
C ALA A 312 6.37 -13.22 11.95
N ARG A 313 7.13 -12.26 12.47
CA ARG A 313 8.27 -12.51 13.36
C ARG A 313 7.78 -13.00 14.72
N PRO A 314 8.63 -13.70 15.50
CA PRO A 314 8.27 -14.14 16.85
C PRO A 314 7.73 -12.97 17.70
N GLY A 315 6.56 -13.19 18.32
CA GLY A 315 5.88 -12.18 19.14
C GLY A 315 4.93 -11.24 18.38
N TYR A 316 4.84 -11.37 17.04
CA TYR A 316 3.92 -10.59 16.20
C TYR A 316 2.93 -11.51 15.49
N LYS A 317 1.80 -10.93 15.05
CA LYS A 317 0.76 -11.61 14.28
C LYS A 317 0.17 -10.66 13.23
N PHE A 318 -0.26 -11.22 12.11
CA PHE A 318 -1.13 -10.50 11.19
C PHE A 318 -2.55 -10.47 11.77
N ASP A 319 -3.25 -9.37 11.55
CA ASP A 319 -4.68 -9.24 11.87
C ASP A 319 -5.55 -9.82 10.75
#